data_AF-A0A971CIG6-F1
#
_entry.id   AF-A0A971CIG6-F1
#
_cell.length_a   1.000
_cell.length_b   1.000
_cell.length_c   1.000
_cell.angle_alpha   90.00
_cell.angle_beta   90.00
_cell.angle_gamma   90.00
#
_symmetry.space_group_name_H-M   'P 1'
#
loop_
_entity.id
_entity.type
_entity.pdbx_description
1 polymer ?
#
loop_
_entity_poly.entity_id
_entity_poly.type
_entity_poly.pdbx_seq_one_letter_code
_entity_poly.pdbx_strand_id
1 'polypeptide(L)'
;MSILLYAVLSLQLLCSAWPGAQYSQDRWDPFYDDRNYNESRRLSDVADRLATAAASLWAMVRNSPEFRQPGRRYIHELIRDFERNARLYRSNPSEWRARQLINQAGNISRFVDNTELPYEFRNNWFELEDQVAQIGRYHGLSLDRGRRLARTDPYGAERGFRWSGRVDGADIIYLRGDRVQYRHLRAEPIRNASVDIRTALPRRAVDVRLRKIQGRGSVRIVQQPTEANNYTAGVMIEDDQAGADFYEFELLW
;
A
#
# COMPACT_ATOMS: atom_id res chain seq x y z
N MET A 1 -86.62 -25.39 -30.24
CA MET A 1 -85.74 -25.95 -31.28
C MET A 1 -84.38 -26.30 -30.66
N SER A 2 -83.56 -27.10 -31.33
CA SER A 2 -82.53 -27.91 -30.67
C SER A 2 -81.15 -27.25 -30.48
N ILE A 3 -80.61 -27.43 -29.28
CA ILE A 3 -79.27 -27.98 -28.93
C ILE A 3 -78.05 -27.63 -29.80
N LEU A 4 -77.00 -27.11 -29.12
CA LEU A 4 -75.53 -27.39 -29.17
C LEU A 4 -74.73 -26.07 -29.10
N LEU A 5 -73.62 -25.92 -28.33
CA LEU A 5 -72.95 -26.74 -27.30
C LEU A 5 -73.08 -26.02 -25.91
N TYR A 6 -72.47 -26.29 -24.73
CA TYR A 6 -71.19 -26.88 -24.25
C TYR A 6 -69.92 -26.06 -24.66
N ALA A 7 -68.91 -25.80 -23.83
CA ALA A 7 -68.69 -25.86 -22.37
C ALA A 7 -67.53 -24.85 -22.03
N VAL A 8 -66.95 -24.62 -20.83
CA VAL A 8 -66.89 -25.35 -19.55
C VAL A 8 -66.95 -24.35 -18.35
N LEU A 9 -67.29 -24.89 -17.18
CA LEU A 9 -67.26 -24.37 -15.80
C LEU A 9 -65.90 -23.74 -15.36
N SER A 10 -65.88 -22.66 -14.56
CA SER A 10 -65.84 -22.59 -13.06
C SER A 10 -64.45 -22.92 -12.43
N LEU A 11 -64.13 -22.64 -11.16
CA LEU A 11 -64.89 -22.08 -10.02
C LEU A 11 -63.96 -21.21 -9.13
N GLN A 12 -64.48 -20.05 -8.74
CA GLN A 12 -64.55 -19.47 -7.39
C GLN A 12 -63.86 -20.17 -6.18
N LEU A 13 -63.46 -19.33 -5.20
CA LEU A 13 -63.12 -19.62 -3.78
C LEU A 13 -61.72 -20.22 -3.47
N LEU A 14 -60.85 -19.41 -2.85
CA LEU A 14 -60.52 -19.53 -1.41
C LEU A 14 -59.50 -18.45 -0.97
N CYS A 15 -59.94 -17.49 -0.15
CA CYS A 15 -59.04 -16.65 0.64
C CYS A 15 -58.99 -17.21 2.06
N SER A 16 -57.88 -17.86 2.44
CA SER A 16 -57.69 -18.43 3.77
C SER A 16 -56.22 -18.35 4.23
N ALA A 17 -55.98 -17.42 5.16
CA ALA A 17 -54.88 -17.36 6.12
C ALA A 17 -53.54 -18.09 5.84
N TRP A 18 -52.48 -17.30 5.65
CA TRP A 18 -51.15 -17.60 6.22
C TRP A 18 -50.73 -16.42 7.11
N PRO A 19 -50.50 -16.61 8.42
CA PRO A 19 -50.09 -15.55 9.34
C PRO A 19 -48.56 -15.46 9.46
N GLY A 20 -48.06 -14.32 9.95
CA GLY A 20 -46.75 -14.28 10.60
C GLY A 20 -45.52 -14.01 9.72
N ALA A 21 -45.53 -12.94 8.94
CA ALA A 21 -44.30 -12.22 8.59
C ALA A 21 -44.52 -10.73 8.90
N GLN A 22 -44.15 -10.31 10.11
CA GLN A 22 -44.16 -8.89 10.46
C GLN A 22 -43.13 -8.19 9.56
N TYR A 23 -43.56 -7.18 8.80
CA TYR A 23 -42.63 -6.18 8.28
C TYR A 23 -42.00 -5.51 9.49
N SER A 24 -40.79 -5.92 9.86
CA SER A 24 -39.99 -5.13 10.77
C SER A 24 -39.76 -3.79 10.07
N GLN A 25 -40.24 -2.72 10.69
CA GLN A 25 -39.71 -1.40 10.41
C GLN A 25 -38.32 -1.35 11.05
N ASP A 26 -37.38 -2.05 10.42
CA ASP A 26 -35.97 -2.05 10.78
C ASP A 26 -35.46 -0.62 10.59
N ARG A 27 -35.54 0.09 11.71
CA ARG A 27 -34.88 1.34 12.05
C ARG A 27 -33.71 1.59 11.12
N TRP A 28 -33.81 2.65 10.31
CA TRP A 28 -32.65 3.29 9.69
C TRP A 28 -31.67 3.62 10.82
N ASP A 29 -30.65 2.80 10.97
CA ASP A 29 -29.53 3.06 11.86
C ASP A 29 -28.53 3.92 11.07
N PRO A 30 -28.28 5.18 11.48
CA PRO A 30 -27.29 6.02 10.80
C PRO A 30 -25.86 5.47 10.89
N PHE A 31 -25.63 4.44 11.72
CA PHE A 31 -24.34 3.83 11.97
C PHE A 31 -24.19 2.44 11.33
N TYR A 32 -24.95 2.13 10.27
CA TYR A 32 -24.75 0.95 9.42
C TYR A 32 -23.49 1.08 8.53
N ASP A 33 -22.35 1.13 9.20
CA ASP A 33 -21.05 0.63 8.76
C ASP A 33 -20.18 1.48 7.81
N ASP A 34 -20.00 2.76 8.16
CA ASP A 34 -18.91 3.61 7.64
C ASP A 34 -17.52 2.95 7.77
N ARG A 35 -17.30 2.02 8.71
CA ARG A 35 -16.00 1.37 8.90
C ARG A 35 -15.71 0.40 7.77
N ASN A 36 -16.58 -0.58 7.52
CA ASN A 36 -16.38 -1.55 6.46
C ASN A 36 -16.46 -0.90 5.07
N TYR A 37 -17.18 0.21 4.90
CA TYR A 37 -17.10 1.02 3.68
C TYR A 37 -15.71 1.64 3.48
N ASN A 38 -15.15 2.29 4.51
CA ASN A 38 -13.81 2.88 4.44
C ASN A 38 -12.70 1.83 4.32
N GLU A 39 -12.82 0.68 4.98
CA GLU A 39 -11.86 -0.42 4.87
C GLU A 39 -11.91 -1.09 3.49
N SER A 40 -13.10 -1.27 2.92
CA SER A 40 -13.29 -1.77 1.56
C SER A 40 -12.71 -0.81 0.50
N ARG A 41 -12.88 0.50 0.67
CA ARG A 41 -12.22 1.53 -0.17
C ARG A 41 -10.69 1.42 -0.10
N ARG A 42 -10.13 1.45 1.12
CA ARG A 42 -8.68 1.34 1.32
C ARG A 42 -8.12 0.03 0.74
N LEU A 43 -8.87 -1.08 0.85
CA LEU A 43 -8.48 -2.36 0.27
C LEU A 43 -8.48 -2.33 -1.27
N SER A 44 -9.45 -1.66 -1.91
CA SER A 44 -9.44 -1.40 -3.35
C SER A 44 -8.20 -0.58 -3.72
N ASP A 45 -7.96 0.56 -3.06
CA ASP A 45 -6.83 1.44 -3.36
C ASP A 45 -5.48 0.68 -3.30
N VAL A 46 -5.31 -0.23 -2.34
CA VAL A 46 -4.11 -1.07 -2.22
C VAL A 46 -4.06 -2.15 -3.31
N ALA A 47 -5.19 -2.76 -3.67
CA ALA A 47 -5.27 -3.75 -4.76
C ALA A 47 -5.02 -3.12 -6.15
N ASP A 48 -5.51 -1.90 -6.37
CA ASP A 48 -5.29 -1.09 -7.56
C ASP A 48 -3.81 -0.68 -7.69
N ARG A 49 -3.20 -0.21 -6.60
CA ARG A 49 -1.76 0.04 -6.53
C ARG A 49 -0.96 -1.23 -6.81
N LEU A 50 -1.30 -2.37 -6.18
CA LEU A 50 -0.59 -3.64 -6.37
C LEU A 50 -0.64 -4.13 -7.83
N ALA A 51 -1.82 -4.12 -8.44
CA ALA A 51 -1.97 -4.53 -9.84
C ALA A 51 -1.18 -3.61 -10.79
N THR A 52 -1.15 -2.31 -10.50
CA THR A 52 -0.40 -1.31 -11.29
C THR A 52 1.12 -1.50 -11.14
N ALA A 53 1.62 -1.60 -9.90
CA ALA A 53 3.04 -1.82 -9.63
C ALA A 53 3.55 -3.15 -10.23
N ALA A 54 2.75 -4.22 -10.13
CA ALA A 54 3.10 -5.50 -10.73
C ALA A 54 3.13 -5.45 -12.26
N ALA A 55 2.19 -4.73 -12.89
CA ALA A 55 2.20 -4.49 -14.34
C ALA A 55 3.42 -3.68 -14.79
N SER A 56 3.84 -2.68 -14.03
CA SER A 56 5.05 -1.88 -14.30
C SER A 56 6.34 -2.71 -14.18
N LEU A 57 6.47 -3.53 -13.12
CA LEU A 57 7.58 -4.47 -12.96
C LEU A 57 7.63 -5.52 -14.06
N TRP A 58 6.49 -6.07 -14.47
CA TRP A 58 6.40 -7.00 -15.59
C TRP A 58 6.80 -6.34 -16.92
N ALA A 59 6.34 -5.11 -17.18
CA ALA A 59 6.75 -4.35 -18.35
C ALA A 59 8.27 -4.09 -18.38
N MET A 60 8.86 -3.72 -17.24
CA MET A 60 10.32 -3.58 -17.09
C MET A 60 11.03 -4.89 -17.44
N VAL A 61 10.69 -6.01 -16.78
CA VAL A 61 11.35 -7.31 -16.95
C VAL A 61 11.19 -7.89 -18.37
N ARG A 62 10.06 -7.64 -19.03
CA ARG A 62 9.81 -8.02 -20.42
C ARG A 62 10.64 -7.21 -21.42
N ASN A 63 10.79 -5.91 -21.18
CA ASN A 63 11.35 -4.96 -22.15
C ASN A 63 12.87 -4.76 -22.01
N SER A 64 13.43 -4.90 -20.81
CA SER A 64 14.86 -4.76 -20.52
C SER A 64 15.68 -5.96 -21.06
N PRO A 65 16.77 -5.74 -21.83
CA PRO A 65 17.69 -6.80 -22.25
C PRO A 65 18.33 -7.56 -21.07
N GLU A 66 18.52 -6.90 -19.93
CA GLU A 66 19.25 -7.41 -18.76
C GLU A 66 18.60 -8.66 -18.16
N PHE A 67 17.27 -8.83 -18.32
CA PHE A 67 16.52 -10.01 -17.87
C PHE A 67 16.42 -11.14 -18.90
N ARG A 68 16.80 -10.91 -20.16
CA ARG A 68 16.78 -11.94 -21.23
C ARG A 68 17.94 -12.93 -21.14
N GLN A 69 18.95 -12.61 -20.33
CA GLN A 69 20.13 -13.44 -20.09
C GLN A 69 19.74 -14.82 -19.53
N PRO A 70 20.44 -15.92 -19.87
CA PRO A 70 20.04 -17.27 -19.48
C PRO A 70 19.80 -17.46 -17.98
N GLY A 71 20.67 -16.92 -17.13
CA GLY A 71 20.55 -17.00 -15.66
C GLY A 71 19.42 -16.16 -15.04
N ARG A 72 18.71 -15.32 -15.81
CA ARG A 72 17.64 -14.44 -15.34
C ARG A 72 16.25 -14.81 -15.88
N ARG A 73 16.12 -15.88 -16.68
CA ARG A 73 14.81 -16.37 -17.17
C ARG A 73 13.82 -16.70 -16.05
N TYR A 74 14.30 -17.19 -14.90
CA TYR A 74 13.46 -17.58 -13.76
C TYR A 74 12.66 -16.41 -13.18
N ILE A 75 13.27 -15.22 -13.01
CA ILE A 75 12.54 -14.05 -12.49
C ILE A 75 11.51 -13.51 -13.50
N HIS A 76 11.75 -13.68 -14.80
CA HIS A 76 10.79 -13.32 -15.85
C HIS A 76 9.49 -14.15 -15.77
N GLU A 77 9.57 -15.42 -15.36
CA GLU A 77 8.39 -16.25 -15.11
C GLU A 77 7.71 -15.88 -13.78
N LEU A 78 8.48 -15.72 -12.69
CA LEU A 78 7.94 -15.36 -11.38
C LEU A 78 7.17 -14.03 -11.41
N ILE A 79 7.72 -12.98 -12.04
CA ILE A 79 7.09 -11.65 -12.08
C ILE A 79 5.83 -11.65 -12.96
N ARG A 80 5.83 -12.36 -14.09
CA ARG A 80 4.64 -12.57 -14.94
C ARG A 80 3.50 -13.23 -14.15
N ASP A 81 3.83 -14.29 -13.42
CA ASP A 81 2.83 -15.09 -12.72
C ASP A 81 2.36 -14.43 -11.42
N PHE A 82 3.19 -13.56 -10.83
CA PHE A 82 2.79 -12.62 -9.77
C PHE A 82 1.81 -11.56 -10.31
N GLU A 83 2.16 -10.89 -11.41
CA GLU A 83 1.34 -9.83 -12.03
C GLU A 83 -0.06 -10.32 -12.39
N ARG A 84 -0.15 -11.53 -12.95
CA ARG A 84 -1.42 -12.19 -13.25
C ARG A 84 -2.28 -12.37 -12.00
N ASN A 85 -1.66 -12.81 -10.90
CA ASN A 85 -2.36 -13.02 -9.64
C ASN A 85 -2.72 -11.71 -8.92
N ALA A 86 -1.92 -10.65 -9.07
CA ALA A 86 -2.24 -9.31 -8.57
C ALA A 86 -3.49 -8.73 -9.26
N ARG A 87 -3.59 -8.89 -10.59
CA ARG A 87 -4.81 -8.53 -11.35
C ARG A 87 -6.02 -9.36 -10.92
N LEU A 88 -5.85 -10.67 -10.69
CA LEU A 88 -6.93 -11.54 -10.20
C LEU A 88 -7.37 -11.20 -8.77
N TYR A 89 -6.46 -10.74 -7.91
CA TYR A 89 -6.79 -10.23 -6.58
C TYR A 89 -7.59 -8.94 -6.67
N ARG A 90 -7.16 -7.96 -7.47
CA ARG A 90 -7.91 -6.70 -7.68
C ARG A 90 -9.34 -6.96 -8.16
N SER A 91 -9.52 -7.81 -9.16
CA SER A 91 -10.86 -8.08 -9.72
C SER A 91 -11.78 -8.88 -8.79
N ASN A 92 -11.25 -9.56 -7.77
CA ASN A 92 -12.02 -10.35 -6.80
C ASN A 92 -11.16 -10.57 -5.53
N PRO A 93 -11.11 -9.61 -4.59
CA PRO A 93 -10.28 -9.72 -3.39
C PRO A 93 -10.72 -10.88 -2.50
N SER A 94 -9.79 -11.73 -2.08
CA SER A 94 -10.08 -12.81 -1.12
C SER A 94 -8.84 -13.26 -0.36
N GLU A 95 -9.04 -13.81 0.83
CA GLU A 95 -7.98 -14.29 1.71
C GLU A 95 -7.11 -15.35 1.03
N TRP A 96 -7.72 -16.27 0.26
CA TRP A 96 -6.98 -17.27 -0.52
C TRP A 96 -6.07 -16.61 -1.56
N ARG A 97 -6.53 -15.59 -2.29
CA ARG A 97 -5.68 -14.86 -3.25
C ARG A 97 -4.60 -14.05 -2.53
N ALA A 98 -4.87 -13.47 -1.37
CA ALA A 98 -3.86 -12.82 -0.53
C ALA A 98 -2.77 -13.81 -0.09
N ARG A 99 -3.12 -15.02 0.36
CA ARG A 99 -2.16 -16.10 0.68
C ARG A 99 -1.30 -16.46 -0.53
N GLN A 100 -1.87 -16.56 -1.74
CA GLN A 100 -1.07 -16.82 -2.96
C GLN A 100 -0.07 -15.70 -3.24
N LEU A 101 -0.50 -14.44 -3.20
CA LEU A 101 0.38 -13.27 -3.41
C LEU A 101 1.50 -13.20 -2.38
N ILE A 102 1.20 -13.45 -1.10
CA ILE A 102 2.17 -13.51 0.00
C ILE A 102 3.23 -14.59 -0.26
N ASN A 103 2.80 -15.80 -0.66
CA ASN A 103 3.72 -16.90 -0.93
C ASN A 103 4.60 -16.62 -2.18
N GLN A 104 4.03 -16.04 -3.24
CA GLN A 104 4.81 -15.63 -4.41
C GLN A 104 5.81 -14.51 -4.08
N ALA A 105 5.41 -13.50 -3.30
CA ALA A 105 6.29 -12.44 -2.85
C ALA A 105 7.47 -12.98 -2.03
N GLY A 106 7.20 -13.82 -1.03
CA GLY A 106 8.25 -14.49 -0.24
C GLY A 106 9.18 -15.41 -1.05
N ASN A 107 8.75 -15.86 -2.24
CA ASN A 107 9.61 -16.58 -3.18
C ASN A 107 10.48 -15.63 -4.02
N ILE A 108 9.90 -14.54 -4.52
CA ILE A 108 10.60 -13.55 -5.36
C ILE A 108 11.64 -12.80 -4.52
N SER A 109 11.33 -12.33 -3.32
CA SER A 109 12.29 -11.60 -2.47
C SER A 109 13.53 -12.45 -2.15
N ARG A 110 13.37 -13.77 -1.95
CA ARG A 110 14.51 -14.69 -1.78
C ARG A 110 15.41 -14.77 -3.02
N PHE A 111 14.88 -14.55 -4.22
CA PHE A 111 15.68 -14.42 -5.44
C PHE A 111 16.31 -13.03 -5.54
N VAL A 112 15.54 -11.96 -5.29
CA VAL A 112 15.97 -10.54 -5.40
C VAL A 112 17.08 -10.17 -4.39
N ASP A 113 17.08 -10.80 -3.22
CA ASP A 113 18.10 -10.58 -2.19
C ASP A 113 19.35 -11.44 -2.39
N ASN A 114 19.27 -12.51 -3.19
CA ASN A 114 20.37 -13.44 -3.46
C ASN A 114 20.98 -13.27 -4.86
N THR A 115 20.47 -12.34 -5.67
CA THR A 115 20.86 -12.14 -7.08
C THR A 115 21.19 -10.68 -7.32
N GLU A 116 22.30 -10.40 -8.01
CA GLU A 116 22.58 -9.05 -8.49
C GLU A 116 21.60 -8.67 -9.61
N LEU A 117 20.78 -7.64 -9.35
CA LEU A 117 19.71 -7.15 -10.21
C LEU A 117 19.75 -5.61 -10.30
N PRO A 118 19.26 -4.99 -11.39
CA PRO A 118 19.22 -3.55 -11.57
C PRO A 118 18.57 -2.82 -10.38
N TYR A 119 19.14 -1.69 -9.98
CA TYR A 119 18.70 -0.91 -8.82
C TYR A 119 17.21 -0.53 -8.87
N GLU A 120 16.76 0.00 -10.01
CA GLU A 120 15.35 0.37 -10.25
C GLU A 120 14.39 -0.81 -10.04
N PHE A 121 14.77 -2.00 -10.53
CA PHE A 121 13.98 -3.21 -10.35
C PHE A 121 13.87 -3.59 -8.87
N ARG A 122 14.97 -3.48 -8.10
CA ARG A 122 14.98 -3.80 -6.67
C ARG A 122 14.11 -2.82 -5.87
N ASN A 123 14.19 -1.52 -6.14
CA ASN A 123 13.32 -0.52 -5.52
C ASN A 123 11.84 -0.79 -5.81
N ASN A 124 11.48 -0.92 -7.09
CA ASN A 124 10.11 -1.19 -7.51
C ASN A 124 9.57 -2.49 -6.89
N TRP A 125 10.42 -3.52 -6.75
CA TRP A 125 10.06 -4.75 -6.06
C TRP A 125 9.73 -4.51 -4.57
N PHE A 126 10.56 -3.77 -3.84
CA PHE A 126 10.33 -3.51 -2.42
C PHE A 126 9.04 -2.70 -2.16
N GLU A 127 8.72 -1.74 -3.03
CA GLU A 127 7.46 -0.97 -2.99
C GLU A 127 6.23 -1.86 -3.21
N LEU A 128 6.24 -2.69 -4.26
CA LEU A 128 5.20 -3.69 -4.51
C LEU A 128 5.05 -4.64 -3.31
N GLU A 129 6.16 -5.08 -2.73
CA GLU A 129 6.17 -6.07 -1.67
C GLU A 129 5.64 -5.48 -0.33
N ASP A 130 5.69 -4.16 -0.08
CA ASP A 130 4.90 -3.57 1.02
C ASP A 130 3.40 -3.56 0.72
N GLN A 131 2.97 -3.32 -0.52
CA GLN A 131 1.55 -3.38 -0.89
C GLN A 131 0.98 -4.80 -0.68
N VAL A 132 1.78 -5.85 -0.92
CA VAL A 132 1.46 -7.23 -0.51
C VAL A 132 1.37 -7.37 1.01
N ALA A 133 2.29 -6.76 1.76
CA ALA A 133 2.25 -6.78 3.22
C ALA A 133 1.06 -5.99 3.80
N GLN A 134 0.56 -4.95 3.12
CA GLN A 134 -0.67 -4.23 3.45
C GLN A 134 -1.89 -5.15 3.23
N ILE A 135 -2.00 -5.79 2.06
CA ILE A 135 -3.03 -6.80 1.77
C ILE A 135 -3.00 -7.95 2.79
N GLY A 136 -1.82 -8.40 3.21
CA GLY A 136 -1.70 -9.38 4.29
C GLY A 136 -2.33 -8.90 5.60
N ARG A 137 -2.06 -7.65 6.01
CA ARG A 137 -2.65 -7.05 7.23
C ARG A 137 -4.19 -7.03 7.18
N TYR A 138 -4.79 -6.70 6.03
CA TYR A 138 -6.25 -6.74 5.85
C TYR A 138 -6.88 -8.12 6.02
N HIS A 139 -6.16 -9.19 5.65
CA HIS A 139 -6.64 -10.57 5.75
C HIS A 139 -6.19 -11.28 7.04
N GLY A 140 -5.64 -10.55 8.02
CA GLY A 140 -5.07 -11.15 9.24
C GLY A 140 -3.80 -11.98 9.00
N LEU A 141 -3.24 -11.94 7.79
CA LEU A 141 -2.10 -12.75 7.37
C LEU A 141 -0.77 -12.05 7.65
N SER A 142 0.27 -12.84 7.90
CA SER A 142 1.65 -12.38 7.82
C SER A 142 2.33 -12.95 6.56
N LEU A 143 2.84 -12.06 5.71
CA LEU A 143 4.06 -12.37 4.97
C LEU A 143 5.15 -12.63 6.00
N ASP A 144 5.80 -13.80 5.92
CA ASP A 144 6.65 -14.35 6.97
C ASP A 144 7.72 -13.33 7.43
N ARG A 145 7.46 -12.75 8.60
CA ARG A 145 7.93 -11.38 8.91
C ARG A 145 9.36 -11.36 9.45
N GLY A 146 9.93 -12.53 9.73
CA GLY A 146 11.22 -12.72 10.40
C GLY A 146 12.48 -12.32 9.61
N ARG A 147 12.40 -12.14 8.28
CA ARG A 147 13.56 -11.72 7.46
C ARG A 147 13.52 -10.29 6.93
N ARG A 148 12.35 -9.64 6.92
CA ARG A 148 12.17 -8.37 6.18
C ARG A 148 12.47 -7.12 7.01
N LEU A 149 12.27 -7.18 8.33
CA LEU A 149 12.75 -6.14 9.25
C LEU A 149 14.30 -6.06 9.28
N ALA A 150 14.99 -7.17 9.00
CA ALA A 150 16.45 -7.27 8.97
C ALA A 150 17.07 -7.01 7.58
N ARG A 151 16.26 -6.68 6.55
CA ARG A 151 16.73 -6.42 5.17
C ARG A 151 16.55 -4.99 4.70
N THR A 152 16.19 -4.07 5.59
CA THR A 152 16.39 -2.62 5.36
C THR A 152 17.85 -2.25 5.67
N ASP A 153 18.78 -2.97 5.04
CA ASP A 153 20.24 -2.94 5.21
C ASP A 153 20.77 -3.28 6.63
N PRO A 154 21.60 -4.34 6.81
CA PRO A 154 22.31 -4.58 8.07
C PRO A 154 23.29 -3.45 8.48
N TYR A 155 23.58 -2.49 7.60
CA TYR A 155 24.28 -1.24 7.96
C TYR A 155 23.32 -0.03 8.11
N GLY A 156 22.14 -0.06 7.49
CA GLY A 156 21.16 1.03 7.50
C GLY A 156 20.25 1.05 8.74
N ALA A 157 20.11 -0.08 9.43
CA ALA A 157 19.51 -0.11 10.76
C ALA A 157 20.30 0.78 11.76
N GLU A 158 21.63 0.85 11.62
CA GLU A 158 22.55 1.68 12.42
C GLU A 158 22.76 3.09 11.81
N ARG A 159 22.60 3.23 10.49
CA ARG A 159 22.87 4.46 9.75
C ARG A 159 21.61 5.08 9.17
N GLY A 160 21.05 6.01 9.92
CA GLY A 160 19.94 6.80 9.43
C GLY A 160 19.31 7.71 10.48
N PHE A 161 18.18 8.24 10.08
CA PHE A 161 17.32 9.16 10.82
C PHE A 161 15.88 8.64 10.73
N ARG A 162 15.16 8.54 11.84
CA ARG A 162 13.73 8.25 11.90
C ARG A 162 13.01 9.45 12.49
N TRP A 163 11.88 9.81 11.89
CA TRP A 163 11.03 10.89 12.37
C TRP A 163 9.57 10.43 12.42
N SER A 164 8.85 10.94 13.42
CA SER A 164 7.39 10.88 13.45
C SER A 164 6.79 12.17 14.00
N GLY A 165 5.51 12.39 13.74
CA GLY A 165 4.79 13.57 14.22
C GLY A 165 3.38 13.66 13.66
N ARG A 166 2.64 14.68 14.08
CA ARG A 166 1.33 15.01 13.52
C ARG A 166 1.45 16.14 12.51
N VAL A 167 0.81 15.99 11.35
CA VAL A 167 0.81 16.95 10.24
C VAL A 167 -0.62 17.19 9.76
N ASP A 168 -0.93 18.44 9.44
CA ASP A 168 -2.26 18.97 9.16
C ASP A 168 -2.10 20.18 8.21
N GLY A 169 -1.60 19.91 6.99
CA GLY A 169 -1.06 20.94 6.12
C GLY A 169 0.24 20.54 5.41
N ALA A 170 1.17 21.48 5.25
CA ALA A 170 2.45 21.25 4.58
C ALA A 170 3.63 21.90 5.29
N ASP A 171 4.72 21.13 5.41
CA ASP A 171 5.97 21.50 6.08
C ASP A 171 7.18 20.88 5.35
N ILE A 172 8.35 21.51 5.50
CA ILE A 172 9.64 20.91 5.13
C ILE A 172 10.50 20.68 6.37
N ILE A 173 11.00 19.46 6.51
CA ILE A 173 11.98 19.03 7.52
C ILE A 173 13.36 19.05 6.88
N TYR A 174 14.25 19.91 7.37
CA TYR A 174 15.65 19.96 6.98
C TYR A 174 16.51 19.18 7.98
N LEU A 175 17.42 18.33 7.48
CA LEU A 175 18.38 17.56 8.25
C LEU A 175 19.80 17.95 7.82
N ARG A 176 20.66 18.33 8.77
CA ARG A 176 22.08 18.65 8.54
C ARG A 176 22.92 18.16 9.71
N GLY A 177 23.71 17.11 9.50
CA GLY A 177 24.39 16.42 10.60
C GLY A 177 23.39 15.76 11.53
N ASP A 178 23.45 16.17 12.79
CA ASP A 178 22.57 15.83 13.91
C ASP A 178 21.42 16.84 14.11
N ARG A 179 21.33 17.88 13.27
CA ARG A 179 20.38 18.99 13.46
C ARG A 179 19.19 18.88 12.55
N VAL A 180 18.01 19.02 13.16
CA VAL A 180 16.71 19.08 12.47
C VAL A 180 16.15 20.49 12.56
N GLN A 181 15.59 21.00 11.47
CA GLN A 181 14.88 22.27 11.43
C GLN A 181 13.58 22.12 10.65
N TYR A 182 12.52 22.80 11.12
CA TYR A 182 11.20 22.77 10.50
C TYR A 182 10.92 24.11 9.81
N ARG A 183 10.46 24.05 8.55
CA ARG A 183 9.93 25.19 7.80
C ARG A 183 8.46 24.91 7.50
N HIS A 184 7.58 25.59 8.23
CA HIS A 184 6.16 25.57 7.94
C HIS A 184 5.82 26.27 6.62
N LEU A 185 4.80 25.78 5.91
CA LEU A 185 4.36 26.33 4.63
C LEU A 185 2.85 26.61 4.57
N ARG A 186 1.99 25.75 5.12
CA ARG A 186 0.53 25.86 4.98
C ARG A 186 -0.23 25.16 6.11
N ALA A 187 -1.32 25.79 6.55
CA ALA A 187 -2.28 25.33 7.57
C ALA A 187 -1.67 25.25 8.99
N GLU A 188 -1.55 24.06 9.57
CA GLU A 188 -1.15 23.89 10.98
C GLU A 188 0.26 23.29 11.08
N PRO A 189 1.14 23.83 11.95
CA PRO A 189 2.52 23.38 12.05
C PRO A 189 2.62 21.98 12.66
N ILE A 190 3.68 21.25 12.30
CA ILE A 190 4.05 19.95 12.88
C ILE A 190 3.90 19.96 14.42
N ARG A 191 3.08 19.03 14.94
CA ARG A 191 2.87 18.84 16.39
C ARG A 191 3.43 17.49 16.85
N ASN A 192 3.89 17.41 18.10
CA ASN A 192 4.41 16.19 18.74
C ASN A 192 5.51 15.47 17.91
N ALA A 193 6.44 16.24 17.34
CA ALA A 193 7.57 15.69 16.60
C ALA A 193 8.48 14.83 17.49
N SER A 194 8.88 13.67 16.99
CA SER A 194 9.90 12.80 17.57
C SER A 194 10.98 12.52 16.53
N VAL A 195 12.23 12.39 17.00
CA VAL A 195 13.44 12.25 16.19
C VAL A 195 14.35 11.21 16.82
N ASP A 196 14.76 10.22 16.03
CA ASP A 196 15.75 9.19 16.36
C ASP A 196 16.89 9.29 15.34
N ILE A 197 18.06 9.76 15.78
CA ILE A 197 19.26 9.95 14.94
C ILE A 197 20.29 8.90 15.35
N ARG A 198 20.40 7.82 14.56
CA ARG A 198 21.31 6.69 14.86
C ARG A 198 22.72 6.94 14.34
N THR A 199 22.82 7.72 13.26
CA THR A 199 24.05 8.30 12.72
C THR A 199 23.75 9.73 12.28
N ALA A 200 24.73 10.64 12.35
CA ALA A 200 24.57 12.00 11.83
C ALA A 200 24.76 12.05 10.30
N LEU A 201 23.97 12.88 9.60
CA LEU A 201 24.10 13.05 8.15
C LEU A 201 25.50 13.60 7.77
N PRO A 202 26.28 12.92 6.92
CA PRO A 202 27.67 13.30 6.66
C PRO A 202 27.84 14.72 6.09
N ARG A 203 28.92 15.40 6.48
CA ARG A 203 29.34 16.69 5.87
C ARG A 203 30.06 16.48 4.53
N ARG A 204 29.44 15.70 3.64
CA ARG A 204 29.84 15.42 2.27
C ARG A 204 28.59 15.02 1.46
N ALA A 205 28.65 15.07 0.15
CA ALA A 205 27.55 14.59 -0.68
C ALA A 205 27.31 13.08 -0.46
N VAL A 206 26.05 12.70 -0.27
CA VAL A 206 25.54 11.33 -0.14
C VAL A 206 24.15 11.24 -0.78
N ASP A 207 23.78 10.04 -1.25
CA ASP A 207 22.44 9.75 -1.78
C ASP A 207 21.50 9.43 -0.61
N VAL A 208 20.72 10.41 -0.14
CA VAL A 208 19.73 10.19 0.92
C VAL A 208 18.49 9.54 0.31
N ARG A 209 18.05 8.44 0.92
CA ARG A 209 16.87 7.67 0.50
C ARG A 209 15.79 7.76 1.55
N LEU A 210 14.55 7.96 1.11
CA LEU A 210 13.38 8.09 1.96
C LEU A 210 12.58 6.79 2.00
N ARG A 211 12.25 6.34 3.21
CA ARG A 211 11.27 5.28 3.47
C ARG A 211 10.10 5.85 4.27
N LYS A 212 8.98 6.14 3.62
CA LYS A 212 7.72 6.44 4.32
C LYS A 212 7.20 5.18 5.02
N ILE A 213 6.77 5.31 6.27
CA ILE A 213 6.26 4.22 7.12
C ILE A 213 4.77 4.41 7.43
N GLN A 214 4.35 5.65 7.77
CA GLN A 214 2.96 5.98 8.09
C GLN A 214 2.55 7.38 7.59
N GLY A 215 1.25 7.63 7.53
CA GLY A 215 0.60 8.90 7.18
C GLY A 215 -0.19 8.79 5.87
N ARG A 216 -1.32 9.49 5.76
CA ARG A 216 -2.18 9.44 4.56
C ARG A 216 -1.63 10.15 3.32
N GLY A 217 -1.00 11.30 3.50
CA GLY A 217 -0.57 12.22 2.45
C GLY A 217 0.80 11.91 1.82
N SER A 218 1.43 12.91 1.22
CA SER A 218 2.74 12.84 0.56
C SER A 218 3.89 12.97 1.57
N VAL A 219 4.98 12.22 1.35
CA VAL A 219 6.29 12.47 1.96
C VAL A 219 7.33 12.30 0.84
N ARG A 220 8.19 13.29 0.62
CA ARG A 220 9.13 13.29 -0.53
C ARG A 220 10.41 14.08 -0.23
N ILE A 221 11.55 13.62 -0.75
CA ILE A 221 12.79 14.41 -0.71
C ILE A 221 12.66 15.56 -1.71
N VAL A 222 12.88 16.78 -1.23
CA VAL A 222 12.90 18.02 -2.04
C VAL A 222 14.30 18.61 -2.15
N GLN A 223 15.26 18.11 -1.36
CA GLN A 223 16.65 18.56 -1.39
C GLN A 223 17.58 17.40 -0.96
N GLN A 224 18.53 17.03 -1.82
CA GLN A 224 19.64 16.12 -1.47
C GLN A 224 20.80 16.92 -0.85
N PRO A 225 21.62 16.35 0.05
CA PRO A 225 22.73 17.07 0.67
C PRO A 225 23.88 17.28 -0.33
N THR A 226 24.13 18.54 -0.69
CA THR A 226 25.21 18.94 -1.60
C THR A 226 26.04 20.07 -0.98
N GLU A 227 27.23 20.32 -1.52
CA GLU A 227 28.09 21.40 -1.05
C GLU A 227 27.38 22.77 -1.12
N ALA A 228 26.67 23.02 -2.22
CA ALA A 228 25.88 24.24 -2.44
C ALA A 228 24.77 24.48 -1.40
N ASN A 229 24.31 23.45 -0.69
CA ASN A 229 23.35 23.58 0.41
C ASN A 229 23.94 23.20 1.79
N ASN A 230 25.27 23.24 1.92
CA ASN A 230 26.01 22.96 3.15
C ASN A 230 25.80 21.53 3.70
N TYR A 231 25.55 20.57 2.80
CA TYR A 231 25.21 19.15 3.07
C TYR A 231 23.94 19.01 3.91
N THR A 232 22.87 19.65 3.46
CA THR A 232 21.54 19.63 4.10
C THR A 232 20.56 18.84 3.25
N ALA A 233 19.98 17.77 3.80
CA ALA A 233 18.84 17.10 3.19
C ALA A 233 17.54 17.83 3.55
N GLY A 234 16.52 17.74 2.69
CA GLY A 234 15.20 18.34 2.92
C GLY A 234 14.08 17.40 2.48
N VAL A 235 13.14 17.13 3.39
CA VAL A 235 11.96 16.27 3.18
C VAL A 235 10.71 17.11 3.34
N MET A 236 9.83 17.10 2.34
CA MET A 236 8.52 17.75 2.41
C MET A 236 7.46 16.72 2.80
N ILE A 237 6.55 17.12 3.68
CA ILE A 237 5.33 16.38 4.03
C ILE A 237 4.12 17.22 3.61
N GLU A 238 3.13 16.60 3.01
CA GLU A 238 1.90 17.25 2.53
C GLU A 238 0.68 16.40 2.90
N ASP A 239 -0.11 16.87 3.86
CA ASP A 239 -1.50 16.44 4.05
C ASP A 239 -2.43 17.50 3.43
N ASP A 240 -3.15 17.11 2.38
CA ASP A 240 -4.20 17.93 1.75
C ASP A 240 -5.60 17.61 2.30
N GLN A 241 -5.73 16.65 3.24
CA GLN A 241 -7.01 16.33 3.86
C GLN A 241 -7.19 17.10 5.18
N ALA A 242 -8.45 17.37 5.55
CA ALA A 242 -8.75 18.08 6.77
C ALA A 242 -8.30 17.31 8.04
N GLY A 243 -7.62 18.01 8.95
CA GLY A 243 -7.25 17.54 10.28
C GLY A 243 -5.92 16.79 10.34
N ALA A 244 -5.40 16.62 11.55
CA ALA A 244 -4.07 16.04 11.77
C ALA A 244 -4.03 14.50 11.73
N ASP A 245 -3.32 13.93 10.76
CA ASP A 245 -2.90 12.51 10.80
C ASP A 245 -1.50 12.35 11.42
N PHE A 246 -1.12 11.11 11.78
CA PHE A 246 0.21 10.76 12.28
C PHE A 246 1.08 10.21 11.14
N TYR A 247 2.23 10.85 10.93
CA TYR A 247 3.20 10.51 9.91
C TYR A 247 4.43 9.89 10.55
N GLU A 248 5.05 8.95 9.84
CA GLU A 248 6.34 8.37 10.20
C GLU A 248 7.15 8.08 8.93
N PHE A 249 8.45 8.37 8.95
CA PHE A 249 9.39 7.97 7.90
C PHE A 249 10.82 7.81 8.43
N GLU A 250 11.66 7.18 7.61
CA GLU A 250 13.11 7.08 7.79
C GLU A 250 13.88 7.67 6.60
N LEU A 251 15.09 8.16 6.88
CA LEU A 251 16.12 8.51 5.90
C LEU A 251 17.35 7.63 6.11
N LEU A 252 17.92 7.15 5.00
CA LEU A 252 19.05 6.22 4.93
C LEU A 252 20.12 6.78 3.98
N TRP A 253 21.41 6.54 4.24
CA TRP A 253 22.56 7.06 3.46
C TRP A 253 23.87 6.30 3.74
#